data_AF-A0AAW0WLA9-F1
#
_entry.id   AF-A0AAW0WLA9-F1
#
_cell.length_a   1.000
_cell.length_b   1.000
_cell.length_c   1.000
_cell.angle_alpha   90.00
_cell.angle_beta   90.00
_cell.angle_gamma   90.00
#
_symmetry.space_group_name_H-M   'P 1'
#
loop_
_entity.id
_entity.type
_entity.pdbx_description
1 polymer ?
#
loop_
_entity_poly.entity_id
_entity_poly.type
_entity_poly.pdbx_seq_one_letter_code
_entity_poly.pdbx_strand_id
1 'polypeptide(L)'
;MAEAERVCVGVPQKADLKLKYGWPFPDMKDPPLTFRVKSNIIIPLVGTFSKILLKWCNSVSGHNVERLQELVGNRPEGVPLVTVSNHYSCIDDPALWGLLRWRDLWSAHTMRWSPAAHDIAFTRQFYSWFFSHGKCIPIIRGLGVYQTVSPPYLREVTFQERVQSLKSLKTVS
;
A
#
# COMPACT_ATOMS: atom_id res chain seq x y z
N MET A 1 7.73 14.94 36.00
CA MET A 1 6.76 15.59 35.10
C MET A 1 7.58 16.29 34.04
N ALA A 2 7.59 15.74 32.82
CA ALA A 2 8.33 16.31 31.70
C ALA A 2 7.36 16.44 30.53
N GLU A 3 7.27 17.67 30.03
CA GLU A 3 6.37 18.19 29.02
C GLU A 3 6.31 17.29 27.77
N ALA A 4 5.11 16.85 27.42
CA ALA A 4 4.81 16.28 26.11
C ALA A 4 4.80 17.43 25.10
N GLU A 5 5.88 17.58 24.35
CA GLU A 5 5.97 18.49 23.22
C GLU A 5 4.94 18.03 22.16
N ARG A 6 3.80 18.74 22.13
CA ARG A 6 2.77 18.56 21.12
C ARG A 6 3.38 18.98 19.78
N VAL A 7 3.68 18.00 18.93
CA VAL A 7 3.88 18.23 17.50
C VAL A 7 2.55 18.75 16.95
N CYS A 8 2.40 20.07 16.91
CA CYS A 8 1.38 20.74 16.13
C CYS A 8 1.64 20.39 14.66
N VAL A 9 0.90 19.42 14.13
CA VAL A 9 0.90 19.08 12.71
C VAL A 9 0.47 20.33 11.96
N GLY A 10 1.42 21.01 11.32
CA GLY A 10 1.18 22.21 10.54
C GLY A 10 0.13 21.96 9.46
N VAL A 11 -0.69 22.97 9.19
CA VAL A 11 -1.60 22.96 8.04
C VAL A 11 -0.74 22.74 6.77
N PRO A 12 -0.99 21.69 5.98
CA PRO A 12 -0.17 21.40 4.81
C PRO A 12 -0.19 22.60 3.85
N GLN A 13 1.00 23.05 3.42
CA GLN A 13 1.08 24.15 2.47
C GLN A 13 0.58 23.68 1.11
N LYS A 14 0.08 24.59 0.28
CA LYS A 14 -0.47 24.27 -1.06
C LYS A 14 0.51 23.51 -1.96
N ALA A 15 1.82 23.60 -1.70
CA ALA A 15 2.88 22.83 -2.37
C ALA A 15 2.90 21.34 -1.99
N ASP A 16 2.41 20.98 -0.79
CA ASP A 16 2.34 19.61 -0.26
C ASP A 16 1.15 18.81 -0.85
N LEU A 17 0.33 19.44 -1.70
CA LEU A 17 -0.85 18.82 -2.31
C LEU A 17 -0.58 18.31 -3.73
N LYS A 18 0.69 18.03 -4.07
CA LYS A 18 1.07 17.51 -5.40
C LYS A 18 2.30 16.60 -5.32
N LEU A 19 2.32 15.56 -6.16
CA LEU A 19 3.50 14.73 -6.34
C LEU A 19 4.62 15.51 -7.04
N LYS A 20 5.80 15.56 -6.41
CA LYS A 20 6.96 16.30 -6.92
C LYS A 20 7.45 15.83 -8.29
N TYR A 21 7.38 14.52 -8.55
CA TYR A 21 7.83 13.90 -9.81
C TYR A 21 6.67 13.38 -10.68
N GLY A 22 5.44 13.83 -10.40
CA GLY A 22 4.25 13.32 -11.07
C GLY A 22 3.89 11.89 -10.67
N TRP A 23 2.97 11.30 -11.42
CA TRP A 23 2.48 9.95 -11.16
C TRP A 23 3.53 8.89 -11.56
N PRO A 24 3.95 8.00 -10.65
CA PRO A 24 5.12 7.14 -10.88
C PRO A 24 4.81 5.82 -11.60
N PHE A 25 3.54 5.56 -11.93
CA PHE A 25 3.12 4.31 -12.57
C PHE A 25 2.84 4.50 -14.06
N PRO A 26 3.19 3.50 -14.90
CA PRO A 26 2.74 3.43 -16.28
C PRO A 26 1.25 3.06 -16.34
N ASP A 27 0.70 2.90 -17.56
CA ASP A 27 -0.62 2.30 -17.68
C ASP A 27 -0.59 0.81 -17.24
N MET A 28 -1.06 0.56 -16.03
CA MET A 28 -1.32 -0.72 -15.38
C MET A 28 -2.37 -1.60 -16.09
N LYS A 29 -3.14 -1.12 -17.09
CA LYS A 29 -3.95 -2.01 -17.95
C LYS A 29 -3.07 -2.89 -18.82
N ASP A 30 -1.97 -2.33 -19.32
CA ASP A 30 -0.94 -3.03 -20.09
C ASP A 30 0.45 -2.55 -19.64
N PRO A 31 0.92 -3.01 -18.46
CA PRO A 31 2.16 -2.51 -17.90
C PRO A 31 3.35 -3.00 -18.73
N PRO A 32 4.31 -2.10 -19.06
CA PRO A 32 5.46 -2.47 -19.86
C PRO A 32 6.27 -3.58 -19.19
N LEU A 33 6.89 -4.44 -20.01
CA LEU A 33 7.68 -5.57 -19.53
C LEU A 33 8.77 -5.14 -18.54
N THR A 34 9.38 -3.98 -18.77
CA THR A 34 10.42 -3.41 -17.89
C THR A 34 9.89 -3.15 -16.47
N PHE A 35 8.66 -2.66 -16.33
CA PHE A 35 8.03 -2.45 -15.03
C PHE A 35 7.75 -3.79 -14.33
N ARG A 36 7.25 -4.78 -15.08
CA ARG A 36 6.99 -6.13 -14.56
C ARG A 36 8.26 -6.81 -14.07
N VAL A 37 9.33 -6.78 -14.86
CA VAL A 37 10.64 -7.38 -14.51
C VAL A 37 11.22 -6.71 -13.27
N LYS A 38 11.27 -5.38 -13.24
CA LYS A 38 11.79 -4.63 -12.09
C LYS A 38 10.99 -4.91 -10.81
N SER A 39 9.66 -4.96 -10.91
CA SER A 39 8.79 -5.29 -9.77
C SER A 39 9.00 -6.73 -9.27
N ASN A 40 9.16 -7.69 -10.19
CA ASN A 40 9.47 -9.08 -9.87
C ASN A 40 10.86 -9.28 -9.24
N ILE A 41 11.75 -8.26 -9.28
CA ILE A 41 13.03 -8.29 -8.58
C ILE A 41 12.91 -7.60 -7.21
N ILE A 42 12.34 -6.39 -7.19
CA ILE A 42 12.25 -5.56 -5.98
C ILE A 42 11.36 -6.23 -4.93
N ILE A 43 10.19 -6.73 -5.32
CA ILE A 43 9.21 -7.27 -4.37
C ILE A 43 9.76 -8.48 -3.60
N PRO A 44 10.33 -9.53 -4.25
CA PRO A 44 10.91 -10.66 -3.53
C PRO A 44 12.11 -10.27 -2.67
N LEU A 45 12.93 -9.32 -3.13
CA LEU A 45 14.09 -8.83 -2.38
C LEU A 45 13.65 -8.17 -1.07
N VAL A 46 12.72 -7.23 -1.13
CA VAL A 46 12.23 -6.53 0.07
C VAL A 46 11.41 -7.48 0.95
N GLY A 47 10.61 -8.36 0.36
CA GLY A 47 9.87 -9.39 1.10
C GLY A 47 10.78 -10.34 1.86
N THR A 48 11.86 -10.81 1.23
CA THR A 48 12.87 -11.69 1.84
C THR A 48 13.60 -10.96 2.97
N PHE A 49 14.06 -9.73 2.72
CA PHE A 49 14.69 -8.91 3.74
C PHE A 49 13.78 -8.69 4.95
N SER A 50 12.51 -8.38 4.71
CA SER A 50 11.51 -8.20 5.77
C SER A 50 11.33 -9.48 6.59
N LYS A 51 11.24 -10.63 5.93
CA LYS A 51 11.11 -11.92 6.60
C LYS A 51 12.33 -12.28 7.45
N ILE A 52 13.53 -12.00 6.96
CA ILE A 52 14.78 -12.19 7.71
C ILE A 52 14.78 -11.28 8.93
N LEU A 53 14.51 -9.98 8.77
CA LEU A 53 14.47 -9.03 9.87
C LEU A 53 13.48 -9.43 10.96
N LEU A 54 12.26 -9.82 10.60
CA LEU A 54 11.27 -10.23 11.60
C LEU A 54 11.60 -11.53 12.29
N LYS A 55 12.20 -12.49 11.58
CA LYS A 55 12.52 -13.81 12.15
C LYS A 55 13.81 -13.81 12.97
N TRP A 56 14.79 -12.99 12.61
CA TRP A 56 16.12 -13.02 13.22
C TRP A 56 16.41 -11.81 14.11
N CYS A 57 15.86 -10.65 13.80
CA CYS A 57 16.11 -9.41 14.55
C CYS A 57 14.93 -9.00 15.43
N ASN A 58 13.84 -9.79 15.46
CA ASN A 58 12.67 -9.50 16.27
C ASN A 58 12.00 -10.81 16.75
N SER A 59 11.13 -10.68 17.76
CA SER A 59 10.22 -11.75 18.18
C SER A 59 8.79 -11.31 17.85
N VAL A 60 8.20 -11.93 16.83
CA VAL A 60 6.83 -11.63 16.38
C VAL A 60 5.92 -12.78 16.75
N SER A 61 4.89 -12.49 17.54
CA SER A 61 3.77 -13.40 17.79
C SER A 61 2.58 -12.95 16.93
N GLY A 62 2.09 -13.84 16.07
CA GLY A 62 0.93 -13.60 15.22
C GLY A 62 -0.18 -14.59 15.54
N HIS A 63 -1.43 -14.12 15.52
CA HIS A 63 -2.61 -14.97 15.67
C HIS A 63 -3.26 -15.21 14.30
N ASN A 64 -3.71 -16.44 14.05
CA ASN A 64 -4.40 -16.84 12.81
C ASN A 64 -3.62 -16.48 11.52
N VAL A 65 -2.28 -16.59 11.58
CA VAL A 65 -1.41 -16.27 10.45
C VAL A 65 -1.68 -17.21 9.27
N GLU A 66 -2.03 -18.45 9.57
CA GLU A 66 -2.38 -19.49 8.60
C GLU A 66 -3.58 -19.06 7.74
N ARG A 67 -4.59 -18.43 8.38
CA ARG A 67 -5.76 -17.93 7.67
C ARG A 67 -5.41 -16.78 6.74
N LEU A 68 -4.54 -15.87 7.17
CA LEU A 68 -4.03 -14.80 6.31
C LEU A 68 -3.27 -15.38 5.11
N GLN A 69 -2.37 -16.33 5.34
CA GLN A 69 -1.60 -16.98 4.27
C GLN A 69 -2.49 -17.73 3.28
N GLU A 70 -3.54 -18.39 3.76
CA GLU A 70 -4.54 -19.06 2.94
C GLU A 70 -5.28 -18.07 2.05
N LEU A 71 -5.81 -16.98 2.64
CA LEU A 71 -6.52 -15.93 1.90
C LEU A 71 -5.62 -15.25 0.85
N VAL A 72 -4.32 -15.08 1.14
CA VAL A 72 -3.38 -14.47 0.19
C VAL A 72 -3.11 -15.39 -1.00
N GLY A 73 -2.88 -16.69 -0.77
CA GLY A 73 -2.45 -17.60 -1.84
C GLY A 73 -3.54 -18.41 -2.53
N ASN A 74 -4.70 -18.58 -1.92
CA ASN A 74 -5.80 -19.42 -2.43
C ASN A 74 -7.09 -18.62 -2.73
N ARG A 75 -6.99 -17.29 -2.91
CA ARG A 75 -8.15 -16.47 -3.27
C ARG A 75 -8.70 -16.85 -4.66
N PRO A 76 -10.02 -16.81 -4.88
CA PRO A 76 -10.60 -16.95 -6.21
C PRO A 76 -10.09 -15.86 -7.16
N GLU A 77 -9.96 -16.21 -8.44
CA GLU A 77 -9.58 -15.25 -9.47
C GLU A 77 -10.59 -14.10 -9.55
N GLY A 78 -10.08 -12.88 -9.75
CA GLY A 78 -10.92 -11.68 -9.81
C GLY A 78 -11.42 -11.15 -8.45
N VAL A 79 -11.17 -11.84 -7.34
CA VAL A 79 -11.57 -11.39 -5.99
C VAL A 79 -10.40 -10.70 -5.27
N PRO A 80 -10.47 -9.39 -5.00
CA PRO A 80 -9.41 -8.69 -4.27
C PRO A 80 -9.47 -8.97 -2.76
N LEU A 81 -8.31 -8.96 -2.11
CA LEU A 81 -8.19 -9.03 -0.65
C LEU A 81 -7.77 -7.65 -0.12
N VAL A 82 -8.58 -7.09 0.78
CA VAL A 82 -8.29 -5.81 1.45
C VAL A 82 -7.94 -6.09 2.90
N THR A 83 -6.75 -5.68 3.32
CA THR A 83 -6.31 -5.74 4.71
C THR A 83 -6.52 -4.38 5.37
N VAL A 84 -7.25 -4.36 6.49
CA VAL A 84 -7.46 -3.17 7.31
C VAL A 84 -6.74 -3.41 8.64
N SER A 85 -5.84 -2.50 8.99
CA SER A 85 -5.10 -2.55 10.25
C SER A 85 -5.00 -1.16 10.86
N ASN A 86 -4.69 -1.10 12.15
CA ASN A 86 -4.08 0.09 12.73
C ASN A 86 -2.74 0.36 12.02
N HIS A 87 -2.34 1.62 12.00
CA HIS A 87 -1.03 2.03 11.48
C HIS A 87 -0.27 2.71 12.62
N TYR A 88 0.87 2.14 12.99
CA TYR A 88 1.74 2.66 14.04
C TYR A 88 3.09 3.10 13.46
N SER A 89 3.60 2.39 12.46
CA SER A 89 4.96 2.65 11.96
C SER A 89 5.16 2.22 10.50
N CYS A 90 6.26 2.67 9.89
CA CYS A 90 6.66 2.19 8.56
C CYS A 90 7.07 0.70 8.55
N ILE A 91 7.28 0.07 9.71
CA ILE A 91 7.60 -1.36 9.82
C ILE A 91 6.34 -2.22 9.61
N ASP A 92 5.13 -1.67 9.71
CA ASP A 92 3.88 -2.43 9.61
C ASP A 92 3.77 -3.19 8.26
N ASP A 93 4.22 -2.57 7.17
CA ASP A 93 4.26 -3.17 5.83
C ASP A 93 5.27 -4.34 5.74
N PRO A 94 6.58 -4.14 6.05
CA PRO A 94 7.53 -5.24 6.20
C PRO A 94 7.08 -6.33 7.18
N ALA A 95 6.45 -5.95 8.29
CA ALA A 95 5.98 -6.86 9.32
C ALA A 95 4.93 -7.82 8.75
N LEU A 96 3.94 -7.28 8.05
CA LEU A 96 2.92 -8.08 7.38
C LEU A 96 3.52 -8.98 6.29
N TRP A 97 4.52 -8.49 5.55
CA TRP A 97 5.19 -9.29 4.51
C TRP A 97 5.99 -10.45 5.11
N GLY A 98 6.70 -10.23 6.21
CA GLY A 98 7.49 -11.30 6.85
C GLY A 98 6.64 -12.44 7.42
N LEU A 99 5.35 -12.21 7.67
CA LEU A 99 4.38 -13.24 8.06
C LEU A 99 3.92 -14.12 6.89
N LEU A 100 4.12 -13.71 5.63
CA LEU A 100 3.69 -14.47 4.44
C LEU A 100 4.60 -15.67 4.15
N ARG A 101 4.10 -16.64 3.37
CA ARG A 101 4.91 -17.79 2.93
C ARG A 101 5.95 -17.35 1.91
N TRP A 102 7.04 -18.11 1.79
CA TRP A 102 8.11 -17.82 0.83
C TRP A 102 7.61 -17.74 -0.61
N ARG A 103 6.71 -18.64 -1.01
CA ARG A 103 6.07 -18.63 -2.34
C ARG A 103 5.29 -17.33 -2.60
N ASP A 104 4.61 -16.80 -1.58
CA ASP A 104 3.80 -15.59 -1.72
C ASP A 104 4.68 -14.33 -1.78
N LEU A 105 5.82 -14.33 -1.06
CA LEU A 105 6.83 -13.26 -1.14
C LEU A 105 7.51 -13.19 -2.51
N TRP A 106 7.74 -14.34 -3.13
CA TRP A 106 8.41 -14.45 -4.43
C TRP A 106 7.48 -14.24 -5.63
N SER A 107 6.21 -13.93 -5.40
CA SER A 107 5.26 -13.62 -6.45
C SER A 107 4.78 -12.18 -6.34
N ALA A 108 5.15 -11.36 -7.32
CA ALA A 108 4.64 -10.00 -7.42
C ALA A 108 3.11 -9.99 -7.54
N HIS A 109 2.46 -11.04 -8.04
CA HIS A 109 1.00 -11.07 -8.15
C HIS A 109 0.30 -11.21 -6.79
N THR A 110 0.87 -11.98 -5.87
CA THR A 110 0.27 -12.20 -4.54
C THR A 110 0.58 -11.07 -3.58
N MET A 111 1.69 -10.36 -3.79
CA MET A 111 2.12 -9.27 -2.93
C MET A 111 1.18 -8.07 -2.99
N ARG A 112 0.86 -7.55 -1.79
CA ARG A 112 -0.11 -6.49 -1.56
C ARG A 112 0.38 -5.14 -2.10
N TRP A 113 -0.55 -4.30 -2.53
CA TRP A 113 -0.32 -2.88 -2.76
C TRP A 113 -0.47 -2.09 -1.47
N SER A 114 0.51 -1.23 -1.16
CA SER A 114 0.50 -0.43 0.07
C SER A 114 0.36 1.06 -0.23
N PRO A 115 -0.53 1.80 0.45
CA PRO A 115 -0.47 3.25 0.42
C PRO A 115 0.79 3.75 1.13
N ALA A 116 1.50 4.69 0.53
CA ALA A 116 2.68 5.30 1.12
C ALA A 116 2.61 6.83 1.00
N ALA A 117 3.00 7.53 2.06
CA ALA A 117 2.90 8.97 2.12
C ALA A 117 3.87 9.63 1.13
N HIS A 118 3.35 10.51 0.28
CA HIS A 118 4.13 11.10 -0.82
C HIS A 118 5.30 11.99 -0.34
N ASP A 119 5.12 12.66 0.79
CA ASP A 119 6.07 13.52 1.50
C ASP A 119 7.21 12.74 2.18
N ILE A 120 7.11 11.41 2.27
CA ILE A 120 8.14 10.54 2.84
C ILE A 120 8.73 9.64 1.75
N ALA A 121 7.90 8.85 1.08
CA ALA A 121 8.33 7.83 0.12
C ALA A 121 8.59 8.38 -1.30
N PHE A 122 8.01 9.53 -1.66
CA PHE A 122 8.07 10.07 -3.03
C PHE A 122 8.78 11.43 -3.10
N THR A 123 9.78 11.61 -2.23
CA THR A 123 10.54 12.87 -2.09
C THR A 123 11.67 13.04 -3.10
N ARG A 124 12.17 11.92 -3.66
CA ARG A 124 13.25 11.85 -4.65
C ARG A 124 12.85 10.98 -5.83
N GLN A 125 13.46 11.21 -6.99
CA GLN A 125 13.19 10.43 -8.21
C GLN A 125 13.51 8.94 -8.01
N PHE A 126 14.66 8.64 -7.39
CA PHE A 126 15.04 7.25 -7.08
C PHE A 126 14.06 6.57 -6.12
N TYR A 127 13.61 7.27 -5.07
CA TYR A 127 12.63 6.71 -4.14
C TYR A 127 11.28 6.48 -4.83
N SER A 128 10.83 7.44 -5.62
CA SER A 128 9.60 7.30 -6.40
C SER A 128 9.65 6.07 -7.32
N TRP A 129 10.81 5.83 -7.96
CA TRP A 129 11.07 4.63 -8.75
C TRP A 129 11.06 3.36 -7.90
N PHE A 130 11.78 3.32 -6.79
CA PHE A 130 11.87 2.14 -5.93
C PHE A 130 10.51 1.75 -5.35
N PHE A 131 9.81 2.72 -4.74
CA PHE A 131 8.51 2.49 -4.11
C PHE A 131 7.41 2.16 -5.12
N SER A 132 7.43 2.73 -6.33
CA SER A 132 6.44 2.35 -7.35
C SER A 132 6.60 0.90 -7.82
N HIS A 133 7.84 0.45 -8.05
CA HIS A 133 8.10 -0.95 -8.39
C HIS A 133 7.93 -1.91 -7.20
N GLY A 134 7.96 -1.39 -5.97
CA GLY A 134 7.59 -2.10 -4.74
C GLY A 134 6.08 -2.14 -4.46
N LYS A 135 5.23 -1.69 -5.39
CA LYS A 135 3.77 -1.59 -5.24
C LYS A 135 3.28 -0.62 -4.17
N CYS A 136 4.02 0.45 -3.92
CA CYS A 136 3.57 1.51 -3.04
C CYS A 136 2.83 2.61 -3.81
N ILE A 137 1.58 2.87 -3.47
CA ILE A 137 0.74 3.91 -4.08
C ILE A 137 0.96 5.21 -3.33
N PRO A 138 1.37 6.31 -4.00
CA PRO A 138 1.58 7.58 -3.34
C PRO A 138 0.25 8.17 -2.88
N ILE A 139 0.16 8.54 -1.60
CA ILE A 139 -1.00 9.20 -0.99
C ILE A 139 -0.61 10.59 -0.52
N ILE A 140 -1.45 11.56 -0.87
CA ILE A 140 -1.34 12.94 -0.42
C ILE A 140 -2.19 13.10 0.84
N ARG A 141 -1.52 13.36 1.96
CA ARG A 141 -2.18 13.61 3.25
C ARG A 141 -2.99 14.91 3.16
N GLY A 142 -4.17 14.92 3.77
CA GLY A 142 -5.07 16.07 3.72
C GLY A 142 -6.07 16.07 2.56
N LEU A 143 -5.85 15.31 1.47
CA LEU A 143 -6.85 15.16 0.40
C LEU A 143 -7.97 14.16 0.73
N GLY A 144 -7.81 13.34 1.76
CA GLY A 144 -8.79 12.31 2.12
C GLY A 144 -9.02 11.34 0.96
N VAL A 145 -10.30 11.12 0.61
CA VAL A 145 -10.70 10.24 -0.50
C VAL A 145 -10.47 10.86 -1.89
N TYR A 146 -10.17 12.17 -1.95
CA TYR A 146 -10.00 12.91 -3.21
C TYR A 146 -8.56 12.84 -3.72
N GLN A 147 -8.02 11.63 -3.83
CA GLN A 147 -6.67 11.40 -4.35
C GLN A 147 -6.67 11.51 -5.88
N THR A 148 -5.85 12.41 -6.42
CA THR A 148 -5.69 12.55 -7.87
C THR A 148 -4.74 11.49 -8.41
N VAL A 149 -5.27 10.55 -9.19
CA VAL A 149 -4.51 9.57 -9.98
C VAL A 149 -4.34 10.08 -11.41
N SER A 150 -3.23 9.75 -12.08
CA SER A 150 -3.04 10.16 -13.49
C SER A 150 -4.14 9.59 -14.40
N PRO A 151 -4.59 10.32 -15.45
CA PRO A 151 -5.46 9.76 -16.49
C PRO A 151 -4.68 8.63 -17.18
N PRO A 152 -5.17 7.36 -17.24
CA PRO A 152 -6.52 6.88 -17.61
C PRO A 152 -7.36 6.21 -16.49
N TYR A 153 -7.03 6.41 -15.22
CA TYR A 153 -7.71 5.77 -14.06
C TYR A 153 -8.91 6.55 -13.49
N LEU A 154 -9.30 7.64 -14.15
CA LEU A 154 -10.43 8.50 -13.74
C LEU A 154 -11.82 7.90 -14.03
N ARG A 155 -11.95 6.60 -14.32
CA ARG A 155 -13.26 5.94 -14.28
C ARG A 155 -13.47 5.29 -12.91
N GLU A 156 -14.15 6.05 -12.05
CA GLU A 156 -15.02 5.56 -10.97
C GLU A 156 -14.41 4.49 -10.06
N VAL A 157 -13.53 4.91 -9.15
CA VAL A 157 -13.50 4.32 -7.81
C VAL A 157 -14.27 5.25 -6.88
N THR A 158 -15.55 5.47 -7.19
CA THR A 158 -16.53 6.05 -6.27
C THR A 158 -16.92 4.96 -5.27
N PHE A 159 -16.02 4.70 -4.32
CA PHE A 159 -16.32 3.91 -3.12
C PHE A 159 -17.59 4.44 -2.42
N GLN A 160 -17.87 5.74 -2.58
CA GLN A 160 -19.06 6.42 -2.09
C GLN A 160 -20.37 5.99 -2.76
N GLU A 161 -20.42 5.74 -4.07
CA GLU A 161 -21.68 5.39 -4.76
C GLU A 161 -22.18 4.01 -4.30
N ARG A 162 -21.27 3.05 -4.10
CA ARG A 162 -21.62 1.73 -3.54
C ARG A 162 -21.96 1.79 -2.05
N VAL A 163 -21.29 2.63 -1.25
CA VAL A 163 -21.63 2.80 0.17
C VAL A 163 -22.95 3.53 0.37
N GLN A 164 -23.26 4.54 -0.45
CA GLN A 164 -24.56 5.23 -0.44
C GLN A 164 -25.69 4.33 -0.95
N SER A 165 -25.46 3.53 -2.00
CA SER A 165 -26.40 2.50 -2.46
C SER A 165 -26.70 1.47 -1.36
N LEU A 166 -25.69 0.98 -0.65
CA LEU A 166 -25.86 0.03 0.46
C LEU A 166 -26.57 0.64 1.68
N LYS A 167 -26.43 1.95 1.92
CA LYS A 167 -27.21 2.65 2.95
C LYS A 167 -28.68 2.81 2.53
N SER A 168 -28.95 3.12 1.26
CA SER A 168 -30.32 3.24 0.73
C SER A 168 -31.09 1.90 0.75
N LEU A 169 -30.39 0.77 0.56
CA LEU A 169 -30.97 -0.57 0.65
C LEU A 169 -31.30 -1.01 2.09
N LYS A 170 -30.72 -0.36 3.11
CA LYS A 170 -31.01 -0.62 4.53
C LYS A 170 -32.02 0.35 5.15
N THR A 171 -32.56 1.29 4.37
CA THR A 171 -33.59 2.24 4.83
C THR A 171 -35.00 1.89 4.30
N VAL A 172 -35.13 0.77 3.59
CA VAL A 172 -36.41 0.20 3.14
C VAL A 172 -36.57 -1.19 3.78
N SER A 173 -36.79 -1.21 5.09
CA SER A 173 -37.31 -2.36 5.85
C SER A 173 -37.94 -1.87 7.13
#